data_AF-A0A954BR94-F1
#
_entry.id   AF-A0A954BR94-F1
#
_cell.length_a   1.000
_cell.length_b   1.000
_cell.length_c   1.000
_cell.angle_alpha   90.00
_cell.angle_beta   90.00
_cell.angle_gamma   90.00
#
_symmetry.space_group_name_H-M   'P 1'
#
loop_
_entity.id
_entity.type
_entity.pdbx_description
1 polymer ?
#
loop_
_entity_poly.entity_id
_entity_poly.type
_entity_poly.pdbx_seq_one_letter_code
_entity_poly.pdbx_strand_id
1 'polypeptide(L)'
;ATLAAQPVIDTVLLAAHVFGADQPLTLDSLAERFGVTIEEADRHTALGDAVATADVLIGLFGMLDAAGVTTLRDAVEASELQAAIRRRQRAY
;
A
#
# COMPACT_ATOMS: atom_id res chain seq x y z
N ALA A 1 -5.94 10.56 -18.53
CA ALA A 1 -4.49 10.51 -18.28
C ALA A 1 -3.94 9.19 -18.83
N THR A 2 -2.82 9.23 -19.55
CA THR A 2 -2.11 8.03 -20.01
C THR A 2 -1.46 7.39 -18.80
N LEU A 3 -1.83 6.15 -18.48
CA LEU A 3 -1.11 5.38 -17.45
C LEU A 3 0.36 5.27 -17.88
N ALA A 4 1.29 5.39 -16.93
CA ALA A 4 2.71 5.20 -17.23
C ALA A 4 2.91 3.87 -17.99
N ALA A 5 3.93 3.81 -18.86
CA ALA A 5 4.21 2.61 -19.64
C ALA A 5 4.40 1.36 -18.76
N GLN A 6 4.74 1.54 -17.48
CA GLN A 6 4.79 0.49 -16.45
C GLN A 6 4.20 1.06 -15.15
N PRO A 7 2.91 0.82 -14.85
CA PRO A 7 2.30 1.30 -13.62
C PRO A 7 2.89 0.55 -12.42
N VAL A 8 3.24 1.30 -11.37
CA VAL A 8 3.72 0.76 -10.09
C VAL A 8 2.63 0.94 -9.06
N ILE A 9 2.38 -0.11 -8.29
CA ILE A 9 1.47 -0.08 -7.14
C ILE A 9 2.31 -0.07 -5.88
N ASP A 10 2.10 0.95 -5.05
CA ASP A 10 2.73 1.09 -3.74
C ASP A 10 1.70 0.78 -2.65
N THR A 11 1.90 -0.33 -1.94
CA THR A 11 1.00 -0.81 -0.88
C THR A 11 0.87 0.18 0.27
N VAL A 12 1.89 0.98 0.56
CA VAL A 12 1.83 2.02 1.60
C VAL A 12 0.92 3.17 1.17
N LEU A 13 0.96 3.55 -0.11
CA LEU A 13 0.08 4.61 -0.64
C LEU A 13 -1.36 4.12 -0.75
N LEU A 14 -1.58 2.88 -1.18
CA LEU A 14 -2.92 2.28 -1.16
C LEU A 14 -3.47 2.19 0.26
N ALA A 15 -2.66 1.73 1.22
CA ALA A 15 -3.07 1.68 2.61
C ALA A 15 -3.36 3.08 3.18
N ALA A 16 -2.61 4.12 2.78
CA ALA A 16 -2.91 5.50 3.16
C ALA A 16 -4.25 6.00 2.60
N HIS A 17 -4.60 5.57 1.39
CA HIS A 17 -5.90 5.88 0.78
C HIS A 17 -7.05 5.26 1.57
N VAL A 18 -6.88 4.02 2.04
CA VAL A 18 -7.91 3.26 2.77
C VAL A 18 -8.00 3.68 4.25
N PHE A 19 -6.87 3.81 4.93
CA PHE A 19 -6.82 3.99 6.39
C PHE A 19 -6.58 5.42 6.85
N GLY A 20 -6.18 6.32 5.94
CA GLY A 20 -5.65 7.63 6.29
C GLY A 20 -4.13 7.63 6.46
N ALA A 21 -3.51 8.76 6.13
CA ALA A 21 -2.04 8.93 6.14
C ALA A 21 -1.45 9.18 7.54
N ASP A 22 -2.30 9.41 8.54
CA ASP A 22 -1.96 9.60 9.95
C ASP A 22 -1.74 8.29 10.71
N GLN A 23 -2.12 7.15 10.10
CA GLN A 23 -1.93 5.83 10.67
C GLN A 23 -0.50 5.31 10.46
N PRO A 24 -0.03 4.35 11.29
CA PRO A 24 1.20 3.64 11.03
C PRO A 24 1.00 2.68 9.84
N LEU A 25 1.75 2.93 8.76
CA LEU A 25 1.63 2.20 7.48
C LEU A 25 2.95 1.53 7.07
N THR A 26 3.80 1.19 8.04
CA THR A 26 4.97 0.35 7.77
C THR A 26 4.52 -1.05 7.38
N LEU A 27 5.39 -1.81 6.71
CA LEU A 27 5.09 -3.21 6.35
C LEU A 27 4.72 -4.03 7.60
N ASP A 28 5.44 -3.85 8.70
CA ASP A 28 5.12 -4.49 9.99
C ASP A 28 3.74 -4.11 10.52
N SER A 29 3.39 -2.83 10.49
CA SER A 29 2.10 -2.35 11.01
C SER A 29 0.93 -2.87 10.18
N LEU A 30 1.13 -2.98 8.86
CA LEU A 30 0.12 -3.54 7.96
C LEU A 30 0.03 -5.06 8.11
N ALA A 31 1.16 -5.76 8.23
CA ALA A 31 1.19 -7.19 8.48
C ALA A 31 0.46 -7.55 9.77
N GLU A 32 0.74 -6.84 10.87
CA GLU A 32 0.02 -7.00 12.14
C GLU A 32 -1.48 -6.75 11.99
N ARG A 33 -1.87 -5.65 11.32
CA ARG A 33 -3.28 -5.31 11.09
C ARG A 33 -4.04 -6.39 10.33
N PHE A 34 -3.40 -7.03 9.35
CA PHE A 34 -4.00 -8.08 8.53
C PHE A 34 -3.80 -9.50 9.11
N GLY A 35 -3.15 -9.63 10.27
CA GLY A 35 -2.84 -10.93 10.87
C GLY A 35 -1.81 -11.75 10.07
N VAL A 36 -0.99 -11.09 9.27
CA VAL A 36 0.12 -11.72 8.52
C VAL A 36 1.29 -11.93 9.49
N THR A 37 1.69 -13.18 9.67
CA THR A 37 2.86 -13.52 10.49
C THR A 37 4.11 -13.52 9.61
N ILE A 38 5.11 -12.75 10.02
CA ILE A 38 6.44 -12.75 9.42
C ILE A 38 7.39 -13.38 10.45
N GLU A 39 7.93 -14.54 10.12
CA GLU A 39 8.93 -15.21 10.97
C GLU A 39 10.16 -14.31 11.12
N GLU A 40 10.75 -14.28 12.31
CA GLU A 40 11.90 -13.40 12.60
C GLU A 40 13.10 -13.68 11.69
N ALA A 41 13.26 -14.93 11.24
CA ALA A 41 14.30 -15.34 10.31
C ALA A 41 14.11 -14.78 8.88
N ASP A 42 12.86 -14.46 8.51
CA ASP A 42 12.50 -13.94 7.19
C ASP A 42 12.34 -12.42 7.19
N ARG A 43 12.22 -11.81 8.38
CA ARG A 43 12.12 -10.36 8.57
C ARG A 43 13.35 -9.65 8.02
N HIS A 44 13.14 -8.55 7.29
CA HIS A 44 14.20 -7.76 6.66
C HIS A 44 15.04 -8.54 5.63
N THR A 45 14.52 -9.67 5.15
CA THR A 45 15.04 -10.35 3.97
C THR A 45 14.23 -9.90 2.76
N ALA A 46 14.89 -9.78 1.61
CA ALA A 46 14.19 -9.36 0.39
C ALA A 46 13.04 -10.33 0.01
N LEU A 47 13.19 -11.63 0.30
CA LEU A 47 12.16 -12.62 0.05
C LEU A 47 11.00 -12.49 1.06
N GLY A 48 11.30 -12.43 2.35
CA GLY A 48 10.29 -12.30 3.40
C GLY A 48 9.47 -11.01 3.28
N ASP A 49 10.14 -9.89 3.00
CA ASP A 49 9.47 -8.60 2.80
C ASP A 49 8.59 -8.62 1.53
N ALA A 50 9.00 -9.32 0.47
CA ALA A 50 8.20 -9.47 -0.75
C ALA A 50 6.95 -10.33 -0.52
N VAL A 51 7.07 -11.45 0.20
CA VAL A 51 5.94 -12.31 0.57
C VAL A 51 4.97 -11.54 1.47
N ALA A 52 5.47 -10.89 2.52
CA ALA A 52 4.66 -10.08 3.41
C ALA A 52 3.93 -8.95 2.67
N THR A 53 4.61 -8.29 1.71
CA THR A 53 3.98 -7.26 0.88
C THR A 53 2.85 -7.81 0.03
N ALA A 54 3.01 -9.02 -0.53
CA ALA A 54 1.95 -9.69 -1.29
C ALA A 54 0.74 -10.03 -0.42
N ASP A 55 0.96 -10.55 0.78
CA ASP A 55 -0.11 -10.87 1.73
C ASP A 55 -0.85 -9.61 2.20
N VAL A 56 -0.12 -8.52 2.48
CA VAL A 56 -0.70 -7.21 2.77
C VAL A 56 -1.54 -6.69 1.60
N LEU A 57 -1.06 -6.82 0.36
CA LEU A 57 -1.83 -6.42 -0.82
C LEU A 57 -3.13 -7.22 -0.96
N ILE A 58 -3.10 -8.52 -0.69
CA ILE A 58 -4.30 -9.37 -0.68
C ILE A 58 -5.29 -8.88 0.38
N GLY A 59 -4.81 -8.60 1.59
CA GLY A 59 -5.63 -8.03 2.68
C GLY A 59 -6.26 -6.68 2.32
N LEU A 60 -5.57 -5.87 1.51
CA LEU A 60 -6.07 -4.58 1.04
C LEU A 60 -7.19 -4.70 0.00
N PHE A 61 -7.27 -5.76 -0.81
CA PHE A 61 -8.23 -5.82 -1.92
C PHE A 61 -9.69 -5.64 -1.48
N GLY A 62 -10.13 -6.30 -0.41
CA GLY A 62 -11.50 -6.15 0.08
C GLY A 62 -11.81 -4.72 0.56
N MET A 63 -10.81 -4.01 1.08
CA MET A 63 -10.97 -2.64 1.55
C MET A 63 -10.91 -1.62 0.40
N LEU A 64 -10.07 -1.88 -0.60
CA LEU A 64 -9.98 -1.10 -1.82
C LEU A 64 -11.31 -1.16 -2.60
N ASP A 65 -11.92 -2.34 -2.70
CA ASP A 65 -13.24 -2.52 -3.31
C ASP A 65 -14.30 -1.69 -2.58
N ALA A 66 -14.34 -1.75 -1.24
CA ALA A 66 -15.23 -0.94 -0.42
C ALA A 66 -14.99 0.58 -0.54
N ALA A 67 -13.76 0.99 -0.88
CA ALA A 67 -13.38 2.37 -1.16
C ALA A 67 -13.62 2.81 -2.62
N GLY A 68 -14.17 1.92 -3.46
CA GLY A 68 -14.46 2.19 -4.88
C GLY A 68 -13.26 2.01 -5.81
N VAL A 69 -12.15 1.46 -5.33
CA VAL A 69 -10.95 1.14 -6.12
C VAL A 69 -11.10 -0.28 -6.67
N THR A 70 -11.63 -0.39 -7.90
CA THR A 70 -12.00 -1.69 -8.50
C THR A 70 -11.19 -2.04 -9.74
N THR A 71 -10.47 -1.06 -10.29
CA THR A 71 -9.61 -1.24 -11.46
C THR A 71 -8.17 -0.86 -11.16
N LEU A 72 -7.25 -1.35 -12.00
CA LEU A 72 -5.84 -0.93 -11.95
C LEU A 72 -5.69 0.59 -12.11
N ARG A 73 -6.55 1.22 -12.92
CA ARG A 73 -6.55 2.67 -13.09
C ARG A 73 -6.87 3.37 -11.77
N ASP A 74 -7.91 2.93 -11.08
CA ASP A 74 -8.32 3.51 -9.80
C ASP A 74 -7.20 3.37 -8.76
N ALA A 75 -6.54 2.22 -8.72
CA ALA A 75 -5.43 1.97 -7.80
C ALA A 75 -4.25 2.91 -8.06
N VAL A 76 -3.88 3.10 -9.34
CA VAL A 76 -2.82 4.04 -9.72
C VAL A 76 -3.21 5.48 -9.37
N GLU A 77 -4.43 5.91 -9.67
CA GLU A 77 -4.92 7.25 -9.35
C GLU A 77 -4.96 7.50 -7.84
N ALA A 78 -5.39 6.52 -7.05
CA ALA A 78 -5.37 6.56 -5.60
C ALA A 78 -3.94 6.70 -5.03
N SER A 79 -2.99 5.92 -5.55
CA SER A 79 -1.57 6.04 -5.16
C SER A 79 -0.99 7.40 -5.56
N GLU A 80 -1.24 7.89 -6.77
CA GLU A 80 -0.75 9.19 -7.24
C GLU A 80 -1.27 10.36 -6.38
N LEU A 81 -2.55 10.31 -5.98
CA LEU A 81 -3.15 11.28 -5.07
C LEU A 81 -2.42 11.31 -3.72
N GLN A 82 -2.19 10.14 -3.11
CA GLN A 82 -1.49 10.05 -1.83
C GLN A 82 -0.03 10.51 -1.95
N ALA A 83 0.65 10.18 -3.05
CA ALA A 83 1.99 10.67 -3.33
C ALA A 83 2.02 12.20 -3.45
N ALA A 84 1.03 12.81 -4.11
CA ALA A 84 0.91 14.26 -4.22
C ALA A 84 0.70 14.95 -2.87
N ILE A 85 -0.17 14.39 -2.02
CA ILE A 85 -0.40 14.88 -0.65
C ILE A 85 0.90 14.85 0.16
N ARG A 86 1.62 13.72 0.16
CA ARG A 86 2.89 13.58 0.89
C ARG A 86 3.98 14.52 0.39
N ARG A 87 4.08 14.72 -0.93
CA ARG A 87 5.02 15.71 -1.50
C ARG A 87 4.72 17.12 -1.00
N ARG A 88 3.44 17.49 -0.90
CA ARG A 88 3.03 18.80 -0.40
C ARG A 88 3.33 18.97 1.09
N GLN A 89 3.10 17.93 1.90
CA GLN A 89 3.41 17.97 3.34
C GLN A 89 4.91 18.09 3.64
N ARG A 90 5.80 17.49 2.82
CA ARG A 90 7.25 17.62 2.99
C ARG A 90 7.82 18.99 2.58
N ALA A 91 7.04 19.80 1.86
CA ALA A 91 7.47 21.10 1.35
C ALA A 91 7.15 22.27 2.31
N TYR A 92 6.47 22.00 3.42
CA TYR A 92 6.20 22.92 4.52
C TYR A 92 6.96 22.48 5.77
#